data_AF-A0A539D5U9-F1
#
_entry.id   AF-A0A539D5U9-F1
#
_cell.length_a   1.000
_cell.length_b   1.000
_cell.length_c   1.000
_cell.angle_alpha   90.00
_cell.angle_beta   90.00
_cell.angle_gamma   90.00
#
_symmetry.space_group_name_H-M   'P 1'
#
loop_
_entity.id
_entity.type
_entity.pdbx_description
1 polymer ?
#
loop_
_entity_poly.entity_id
_entity_poly.type
_entity_poly.pdbx_seq_one_letter_code
_entity_poly.pdbx_strand_id
1 'polypeptide(L)'
;MAQNLALAWLGGARILELKTVQVMDDLTIPRPCIDMRTVGFNAEWSQELTVEESLAEYVKGMMLITILRDGGFVPGTPGFGPVIYDMSLGYDLAGISGPKVQGFVKGMRNASAMIDRFRREIPADYAALRDLDFTADLSDTITLSTFHGCPPGEIERIVDYLMTGCGLHTVIKFNPMLL
;
A
#
# COMPACT_ATOMS: atom_id res chain seq x y z
N MET A 1 9.00 -3.88 5.33
CA MET A 1 8.52 -3.21 4.09
C MET A 1 8.53 -1.69 4.26
N ALA A 2 8.17 -1.16 5.43
CA ALA A 2 8.17 0.28 5.72
C ALA A 2 9.47 1.01 5.35
N GLN A 3 10.63 0.40 5.60
CA GLN A 3 11.94 0.96 5.25
C GLN A 3 12.13 1.16 3.74
N ASN A 4 11.51 0.32 2.90
CA ASN A 4 11.59 0.45 1.45
C ASN A 4 10.83 1.68 0.97
N LEU A 5 9.70 2.02 1.61
CA LEU A 5 8.94 3.24 1.31
C LEU A 5 9.76 4.49 1.67
N ALA A 6 10.38 4.50 2.85
CA ALA A 6 11.25 5.59 3.28
C ALA A 6 12.46 5.76 2.35
N LEU A 7 13.13 4.66 1.98
CA LEU A 7 14.27 4.69 1.05
C LEU A 7 13.87 5.13 -0.36
N ALA A 8 12.72 4.68 -0.88
CA ALA A 8 12.20 5.13 -2.17
C ALA A 8 11.95 6.64 -2.16
N TRP A 9 11.33 7.16 -1.10
CA TRP A 9 11.08 8.59 -0.95
C TRP A 9 12.37 9.42 -0.83
N LEU A 10 13.35 8.93 -0.05
CA LEU A 10 14.69 9.52 0.04
C LEU A 10 15.40 9.52 -1.33
N GLY A 11 15.17 8.49 -2.15
CA GLY A 11 15.62 8.39 -3.53
C GLY A 11 14.86 9.30 -4.51
N GLY A 12 13.85 10.04 -4.06
CA GLY A 12 13.10 11.03 -4.86
C GLY A 12 11.69 10.60 -5.26
N ALA A 13 11.22 9.41 -4.89
CA ALA A 13 9.86 8.97 -5.22
C ALA A 13 8.80 9.82 -4.51
N ARG A 14 7.76 10.23 -5.24
CA ARG A 14 6.61 11.01 -4.69
C ARG A 14 5.27 10.31 -4.83
N ILE A 15 5.21 9.28 -5.67
CA ILE A 15 4.05 8.41 -5.82
C ILE A 15 4.53 7.01 -5.47
N LEU A 16 3.88 6.40 -4.49
CA LEU A 16 4.18 5.05 -4.01
C LEU A 16 2.95 4.18 -4.26
N GLU A 17 2.94 3.43 -5.36
CA GLU A 17 2.00 2.30 -5.53
C GLU A 17 2.39 1.24 -4.50
N LEU A 18 1.48 1.02 -3.55
CA LEU A 18 1.67 0.04 -2.49
C LEU A 18 1.49 -1.37 -3.03
N LYS A 19 2.05 -2.35 -2.32
CA LYS A 19 1.95 -3.74 -2.75
C LYS A 19 0.47 -4.17 -2.79
N THR A 20 0.07 -4.77 -3.92
CA THR A 20 -1.28 -5.30 -4.09
C THR A 20 -1.64 -6.27 -2.99
N VAL A 21 -2.78 -6.02 -2.33
CA VAL A 21 -3.38 -6.94 -1.37
C VAL A 21 -4.62 -7.62 -1.97
N GLN A 22 -4.89 -8.82 -1.50
CA GLN A 22 -6.02 -9.65 -1.94
C GLN A 22 -6.50 -10.51 -0.78
N VAL A 23 -7.68 -11.10 -0.92
CA VAL A 23 -8.29 -11.92 0.14
C VAL A 23 -7.44 -13.14 0.52
N MET A 24 -6.80 -13.74 -0.49
CA MET A 24 -5.93 -14.92 -0.36
C MET A 24 -4.49 -14.48 -0.09
N ASP A 25 -4.13 -14.38 1.19
CA ASP A 25 -2.82 -13.92 1.66
C ASP A 25 -2.02 -14.98 2.43
N ASP A 26 -2.53 -16.21 2.53
CA ASP A 26 -1.90 -17.37 3.16
C ASP A 26 -1.36 -18.36 2.11
N LEU A 27 -0.69 -17.82 1.09
CA LEU A 27 -0.23 -18.60 -0.06
C LEU A 27 1.02 -19.42 0.26
N THR A 28 0.96 -20.73 -0.01
CA THR A 28 2.15 -21.58 -0.05
C THR A 28 2.76 -21.54 -1.45
N ILE A 29 3.83 -20.77 -1.61
CA ILE A 29 4.52 -20.57 -2.90
C ILE A 29 5.98 -21.04 -2.83
N PRO A 30 6.58 -21.48 -3.95
CA PRO A 30 8.01 -21.75 -4.02
C PRO A 30 8.83 -20.53 -3.62
N ARG A 31 9.87 -20.74 -2.80
CA ARG A 31 10.81 -19.70 -2.38
C ARG A 31 12.24 -20.06 -2.83
N PRO A 32 12.97 -19.15 -3.51
CA PRO A 32 12.57 -17.79 -3.89
C PRO A 32 11.46 -17.79 -4.96
N CYS A 33 10.48 -16.89 -4.81
CA CYS A 33 9.35 -16.74 -5.74
C CYS A 33 9.70 -15.88 -6.95
N ILE A 34 10.91 -15.31 -6.97
CA ILE A 34 11.51 -14.56 -8.07
C ILE A 34 12.88 -15.18 -8.37
N ASP A 35 13.08 -15.58 -9.61
CA ASP A 35 14.35 -16.10 -10.12
C ASP A 35 14.98 -15.09 -11.06
N MET A 36 16.00 -14.37 -10.56
CA MET A 36 16.71 -13.33 -11.29
C MET A 36 17.97 -13.83 -12.02
N ARG A 37 18.13 -15.16 -12.22
CA ARG A 37 19.35 -15.70 -12.85
C ARG A 37 19.49 -15.33 -14.33
N THR A 38 18.39 -15.05 -15.01
CA THR A 38 18.37 -14.72 -16.45
C THR A 38 17.49 -13.49 -16.71
N VAL A 39 16.37 -13.65 -17.41
CA VAL A 39 15.44 -12.57 -17.77
C VAL A 39 14.49 -12.20 -16.63
N GLY A 40 14.54 -12.90 -15.49
CA GLY A 40 13.65 -12.68 -14.37
C GLY A 40 12.34 -13.45 -14.53
N PHE A 41 12.19 -14.58 -13.84
CA PHE A 41 10.92 -15.31 -13.76
C PHE A 41 10.30 -15.12 -12.37
N ASN A 42 8.98 -15.20 -12.28
CA ASN A 42 8.27 -15.21 -11.00
C ASN A 42 7.19 -16.28 -10.98
N ALA A 43 6.80 -16.72 -9.78
CA ALA A 43 5.77 -17.74 -9.58
C ALA A 43 4.33 -17.19 -9.69
N GLU A 44 4.13 -16.01 -10.27
CA GLU A 44 2.88 -15.24 -10.41
C GLU A 44 2.23 -14.78 -9.09
N TRP A 45 2.74 -15.26 -7.97
CA TRP A 45 2.30 -14.89 -6.63
C TRP A 45 3.50 -14.41 -5.82
N SER A 46 3.32 -13.30 -5.11
CA SER A 46 4.42 -12.63 -4.39
C SER A 46 3.93 -11.91 -3.13
N GLN A 47 2.78 -12.30 -2.61
CA GLN A 47 2.31 -11.78 -1.32
C GLN A 47 3.03 -12.54 -0.19
N GLU A 48 3.70 -11.79 0.67
CA GLU A 48 4.45 -12.34 1.82
C GLU A 48 3.84 -11.96 3.16
N LEU A 49 3.15 -10.83 3.20
CA LEU A 49 2.48 -10.31 4.38
C LEU A 49 0.98 -10.53 4.25
N THR A 50 0.33 -10.81 5.36
CA THR A 50 -1.12 -10.72 5.45
C THR A 50 -1.61 -9.32 5.11
N VAL A 51 -2.90 -9.18 4.80
CA VAL A 51 -3.54 -7.89 4.54
C VAL A 51 -3.32 -6.92 5.71
N GLU A 52 -3.43 -7.42 6.94
CA GLU A 52 -3.32 -6.62 8.16
C GLU A 52 -1.87 -6.21 8.46
N GLU A 53 -0.90 -7.11 8.23
CA GLU A 53 0.52 -6.78 8.30
C GLU A 53 0.94 -5.77 7.23
N SER A 54 0.37 -5.89 6.02
CA SER A 54 0.63 -4.93 4.93
C SER A 54 0.17 -3.52 5.32
N LEU A 55 -1.05 -3.38 5.84
CA LEU A 55 -1.56 -2.11 6.37
C LEU A 55 -0.63 -1.54 7.45
N ALA A 56 -0.22 -2.36 8.41
CA ALA A 56 0.71 -1.95 9.47
C ALA A 56 2.03 -1.40 8.90
N GLU A 57 2.59 -2.06 7.89
CA GLU A 57 3.83 -1.61 7.24
C GLU A 57 3.64 -0.33 6.41
N TYR A 58 2.47 -0.11 5.81
CA TYR A 58 2.16 1.14 5.10
C TYR A 58 2.04 2.32 6.06
N VAL A 59 1.34 2.13 7.20
CA VAL A 59 1.24 3.15 8.26
C VAL A 59 2.61 3.47 8.84
N LYS A 60 3.43 2.45 9.14
CA LYS A 60 4.83 2.68 9.57
C LYS A 60 5.64 3.42 8.51
N GLY A 61 5.50 3.06 7.23
CA GLY A 61 6.20 3.73 6.14
C GLY A 61 5.83 5.21 6.02
N MET A 62 4.53 5.53 6.13
CA MET A 62 4.05 6.92 6.19
C MET A 62 4.65 7.65 7.41
N MET A 63 4.57 7.05 8.61
CA MET A 63 5.13 7.66 9.82
C MET A 63 6.64 7.91 9.70
N LEU A 64 7.41 6.96 9.13
CA LEU A 64 8.84 7.13 8.90
C LEU A 64 9.12 8.28 7.93
N ILE A 65 8.36 8.40 6.84
CA ILE A 65 8.51 9.50 5.89
C ILE A 65 8.19 10.85 6.56
N THR A 66 7.11 10.94 7.34
CA THR A 66 6.76 12.14 8.11
C THR A 66 7.85 12.48 9.13
N ILE A 67 8.37 11.49 9.86
CA ILE A 67 9.48 11.68 10.79
C ILE A 67 10.71 12.24 10.06
N LEU A 68 11.09 11.67 8.93
CA LEU A 68 12.26 12.14 8.18
C LEU A 68 12.08 13.58 7.70
N ARG A 69 10.90 13.90 7.15
CA ARG A 69 10.55 15.22 6.61
C ARG A 69 10.43 16.30 7.69
N ASP A 70 9.66 16.02 8.73
CA ASP A 70 9.22 17.03 9.70
C ASP A 70 10.03 16.98 11.01
N GLY A 71 10.77 15.89 11.25
CA GLY A 71 11.68 15.73 12.38
C GLY A 71 13.08 16.33 12.17
N GLY A 72 13.34 16.96 11.02
CA GLY A 72 14.61 17.65 10.73
C GLY A 72 15.75 16.75 10.26
N PHE A 73 15.46 15.54 9.76
CA PHE A 73 16.47 14.59 9.28
C PHE A 73 16.84 14.79 7.80
N VAL A 74 16.01 15.50 7.04
CA VAL A 74 16.33 15.89 5.65
C VAL A 74 16.40 17.41 5.50
N PRO A 75 17.18 17.93 4.54
CA PRO A 75 17.16 19.35 4.22
C PRO A 75 15.75 19.81 3.80
N GLY A 76 15.31 20.97 4.27
CA GLY A 76 14.05 21.62 3.84
C GLY A 76 14.09 22.15 2.39
N THR A 77 14.92 21.55 1.53
CA THR A 77 15.11 21.96 0.14
C THR A 77 13.89 21.59 -0.72
N PRO A 78 13.57 22.40 -1.75
CA PRO A 78 12.60 22.03 -2.77
C PRO A 78 12.96 20.66 -3.35
N GLY A 79 12.09 19.68 -3.15
CA GLY A 79 12.40 18.29 -3.46
C GLY A 79 11.59 17.35 -2.59
N PHE A 80 11.67 17.44 -1.27
CA PHE A 80 10.99 16.57 -0.29
C PHE A 80 9.51 16.95 -0.04
N GLY A 81 8.76 17.10 -1.14
CA GLY A 81 7.34 17.46 -1.13
C GLY A 81 6.39 16.36 -0.64
N PRO A 82 5.07 16.57 -0.80
CA PRO A 82 4.06 15.60 -0.41
C PRO A 82 4.25 14.25 -1.10
N VAL A 83 3.78 13.19 -0.45
CA VAL A 83 3.82 11.82 -0.94
C VAL A 83 2.40 11.36 -1.18
N ILE A 84 2.16 10.79 -2.35
CA ILE A 84 0.92 10.10 -2.69
C ILE A 84 1.15 8.63 -2.43
N TYR A 85 0.38 8.07 -1.50
CA TYR A 85 0.28 6.62 -1.31
C TYR A 85 -0.90 6.15 -2.14
N ASP A 86 -0.66 5.25 -3.08
CA ASP A 86 -1.70 4.67 -3.91
C ASP A 86 -1.90 3.22 -3.47
N MET A 87 -3.06 2.92 -2.87
CA MET A 87 -3.34 1.56 -2.42
C MET A 87 -3.56 0.65 -3.63
N SER A 88 -3.22 -0.64 -3.53
CA SER A 88 -3.38 -1.57 -4.66
C SER A 88 -4.20 -2.77 -4.22
N LEU A 89 -5.24 -3.09 -4.99
CA LEU A 89 -6.09 -4.27 -4.80
C LEU A 89 -6.08 -5.15 -6.05
N GLY A 90 -6.28 -6.44 -5.85
CA GLY A 90 -6.54 -7.40 -6.91
C GLY A 90 -7.56 -8.44 -6.46
N TYR A 91 -7.78 -9.46 -7.29
CA TYR A 91 -8.78 -10.52 -7.16
C TYR A 91 -10.14 -10.19 -7.81
N ASP A 92 -11.22 -10.87 -7.41
CA ASP A 92 -12.59 -10.66 -7.88
C ASP A 92 -13.39 -9.70 -6.98
N LEU A 93 -14.58 -9.28 -7.44
CA LEU A 93 -15.45 -8.39 -6.68
C LEU A 93 -15.86 -8.99 -5.34
N ALA A 94 -16.06 -10.31 -5.26
CA ALA A 94 -16.46 -10.96 -4.02
C ALA A 94 -15.38 -10.84 -2.93
N GLY A 95 -14.11 -11.04 -3.30
CA GLY A 95 -12.97 -10.84 -2.43
C GLY A 95 -12.75 -9.38 -2.06
N ILE A 96 -12.87 -8.47 -3.04
CA ILE A 96 -12.69 -7.02 -2.83
C ILE A 96 -13.78 -6.44 -1.93
N SER A 97 -15.03 -6.88 -2.08
CA SER A 97 -16.15 -6.46 -1.23
C SER A 97 -16.19 -7.18 0.13
N GLY A 98 -15.35 -8.21 0.31
CA GLY A 98 -15.24 -8.98 1.55
C GLY A 98 -14.71 -8.16 2.74
N PRO A 99 -15.04 -8.58 3.98
CA PRO A 99 -14.73 -7.82 5.19
C PRO A 99 -13.23 -7.58 5.39
N LYS A 100 -12.38 -8.52 4.95
CA LYS A 100 -10.93 -8.42 5.06
C LYS A 100 -10.36 -7.27 4.23
N VAL A 101 -10.71 -7.23 2.94
CA VAL A 101 -10.26 -6.17 2.02
C VAL A 101 -10.92 -4.83 2.36
N GLN A 102 -12.21 -4.84 2.73
CA GLN A 102 -12.88 -3.61 3.19
C GLN A 102 -12.31 -3.09 4.51
N GLY A 103 -11.85 -3.97 5.41
CA GLY A 103 -11.11 -3.58 6.61
C GLY A 103 -9.80 -2.87 6.27
N PHE A 104 -9.06 -3.39 5.27
CA PHE A 104 -7.87 -2.73 4.74
C PHE A 104 -8.17 -1.35 4.15
N VAL A 105 -9.16 -1.23 3.27
CA VAL A 105 -9.55 0.06 2.67
C VAL A 105 -9.91 1.07 3.75
N LYS A 106 -10.73 0.68 4.73
CA LYS A 106 -11.09 1.56 5.86
C LYS A 106 -9.87 1.97 6.69
N GLY A 107 -8.92 1.05 6.90
CA GLY A 107 -7.68 1.33 7.61
C GLY A 107 -6.75 2.28 6.84
N MET A 108 -6.72 2.20 5.50
CA MET A 108 -6.00 3.15 4.65
C MET A 108 -6.63 4.55 4.69
N ARG A 109 -7.96 4.65 4.80
CA ARG A 109 -8.70 5.93 4.92
C ARG A 109 -8.68 6.50 6.34
N ASN A 110 -8.41 5.68 7.34
CA ASN A 110 -8.30 6.10 8.74
C ASN A 110 -7.40 5.16 9.56
N ALA A 111 -6.13 5.53 9.65
CA ALA A 111 -5.09 4.82 10.38
C ALA A 111 -4.88 5.33 11.82
N SER A 112 -5.74 6.22 12.33
CA SER A 112 -5.55 6.89 13.64
C SER A 112 -5.21 5.92 14.77
N ALA A 113 -5.94 4.81 14.87
CA ALA A 113 -5.71 3.80 15.91
C ALA A 113 -4.34 3.12 15.80
N MET A 114 -3.85 2.87 14.58
CA MET A 114 -2.50 2.32 14.37
C MET A 114 -1.41 3.34 14.64
N ILE A 115 -1.63 4.61 14.23
CA ILE A 115 -0.73 5.72 14.53
C ILE A 115 -0.57 5.86 16.05
N ASP A 116 -1.67 5.87 16.81
CA ASP A 116 -1.63 5.97 18.27
C ASP A 116 -0.86 4.81 18.92
N ARG A 117 -1.00 3.59 18.37
CA ARG A 117 -0.22 2.44 18.81
C ARG A 117 1.27 2.65 18.53
N PHE A 118 1.63 2.97 17.29
CA PHE A 118 3.02 3.12 16.88
C PHE A 118 3.73 4.32 17.51
N ARG A 119 3.02 5.41 17.85
CA ARG A 119 3.56 6.52 18.65
C ARG A 119 4.15 6.04 19.97
N ARG A 120 3.51 5.06 20.62
CA ARG A 120 3.97 4.48 21.90
C ARG A 120 5.19 3.58 21.75
N GLU A 121 5.45 3.09 20.53
CA GLU A 121 6.59 2.24 20.21
C GLU A 121 7.86 3.07 19.88
N ILE A 122 7.72 4.38 19.62
CA ILE A 122 8.88 5.27 19.40
C ILE A 122 9.71 5.34 20.70
N PRO A 123 11.03 5.07 20.68
CA PRO A 123 11.88 5.07 21.88
C PRO A 123 11.91 6.42 22.61
N ALA A 124 12.24 6.40 23.91
CA ALA A 124 12.26 7.59 24.76
C ALA A 124 13.22 8.68 24.25
N ASP A 125 14.39 8.29 23.70
CA ASP A 125 15.37 9.20 23.11
C ASP A 125 14.81 10.00 21.92
N TYR A 126 13.72 9.51 21.33
CA TYR A 126 13.02 10.12 20.20
C TYR A 126 11.60 10.60 20.57
N ALA A 127 11.33 10.83 21.86
CA ALA A 127 9.99 11.17 22.34
C ALA A 127 9.39 12.41 21.65
N ALA A 128 10.20 13.40 21.27
CA ALA A 128 9.76 14.58 20.54
C ALA A 128 9.12 14.27 19.17
N LEU A 129 9.46 13.12 18.57
CA LEU A 129 8.90 12.70 17.27
C LEU A 129 7.48 12.12 17.39
N ARG A 130 7.04 11.79 18.61
CA ARG A 130 5.72 11.19 18.85
C ARG A 130 4.57 12.14 18.54
N ASP A 131 4.82 13.45 18.63
CA ASP A 131 3.80 14.49 18.49
C ASP A 131 3.75 15.14 17.10
N LEU A 132 4.51 14.60 16.14
CA LEU A 132 4.42 15.02 14.73
C LEU A 132 3.00 14.81 14.17
N ASP A 133 2.65 15.64 13.19
CA ASP A 133 1.35 15.59 12.52
C ASP A 133 1.34 14.47 11.46
N PHE A 134 0.92 13.28 11.88
CA PHE A 134 0.76 12.12 11.00
C PHE A 134 -0.63 12.14 10.37
N THR A 135 -0.70 12.02 9.03
CA THR A 135 -1.99 11.89 8.35
C THR A 135 -2.67 10.57 8.76
N ALA A 136 -3.92 10.65 9.20
CA ALA A 136 -4.74 9.47 9.44
C ALA A 136 -5.34 8.91 8.14
N ASP A 137 -5.55 9.77 7.14
CA ASP A 137 -6.02 9.38 5.82
C ASP A 137 -4.80 9.22 4.91
N LEU A 138 -4.37 7.98 4.69
CA LEU A 138 -3.16 7.71 3.91
C LEU A 138 -3.41 7.81 2.41
N SER A 139 -4.61 7.41 1.95
CA SER A 139 -4.85 7.18 0.52
C SER A 139 -6.33 7.20 0.18
N ASP A 140 -6.71 8.04 -0.77
CA ASP A 140 -8.02 8.09 -1.44
C ASP A 140 -7.98 7.57 -2.88
N THR A 141 -6.81 7.15 -3.36
CA THR A 141 -6.58 6.58 -4.68
C THR A 141 -6.34 5.08 -4.59
N ILE A 142 -6.68 4.36 -5.66
CA ILE A 142 -6.50 2.92 -5.74
C ILE A 142 -6.11 2.47 -7.14
N THR A 143 -5.07 1.64 -7.23
CA THR A 143 -4.77 0.85 -8.43
C THR A 143 -5.40 -0.54 -8.35
N LEU A 144 -6.37 -0.80 -9.22
CA LEU A 144 -6.93 -2.12 -9.48
C LEU A 144 -6.00 -2.92 -10.40
N SER A 145 -5.41 -3.98 -9.88
CA SER A 145 -4.57 -4.89 -10.66
C SER A 145 -5.40 -6.06 -11.19
N THR A 146 -5.62 -6.07 -12.51
CA THR A 146 -6.44 -7.09 -13.18
C THR A 146 -5.58 -8.31 -13.50
N PHE A 147 -5.39 -9.19 -12.51
CA PHE A 147 -4.60 -10.42 -12.66
C PHE A 147 -5.42 -11.60 -13.18
N HIS A 148 -4.72 -12.67 -13.60
CA HIS A 148 -5.25 -14.03 -13.83
C HIS A 148 -6.48 -14.16 -14.74
N GLY A 149 -6.62 -13.32 -15.78
CA GLY A 149 -7.70 -13.45 -16.74
C GLY A 149 -9.04 -12.89 -16.25
N CYS A 150 -9.02 -11.92 -15.32
CA CYS A 150 -10.22 -11.25 -14.84
C CYS A 150 -11.09 -10.75 -16.02
N PRO A 151 -12.33 -11.25 -16.18
CA PRO A 151 -13.17 -10.92 -17.32
C PRO A 151 -13.49 -9.42 -17.39
N PRO A 152 -13.66 -8.82 -18.58
CA PRO A 152 -13.97 -7.40 -18.73
C PRO A 152 -15.19 -6.94 -17.92
N GLY A 153 -16.26 -7.73 -17.90
CA GLY A 153 -17.47 -7.41 -17.12
C GLY A 153 -17.24 -7.48 -15.60
N GLU A 154 -16.27 -8.27 -15.13
CA GLU A 154 -15.90 -8.29 -13.72
C GLU A 154 -15.08 -7.04 -13.37
N ILE A 155 -14.14 -6.65 -14.24
CA ILE A 155 -13.36 -5.40 -14.09
C ILE A 155 -14.30 -4.19 -13.99
N GLU A 156 -15.29 -4.08 -14.89
CA GLU A 156 -16.27 -2.98 -14.89
C GLU A 156 -17.03 -2.91 -13.55
N ARG A 157 -17.50 -4.05 -13.04
CA ARG A 157 -18.22 -4.12 -11.76
C ARG A 157 -17.33 -3.75 -10.56
N ILE A 158 -16.06 -4.15 -10.59
CA ILE A 158 -15.10 -3.76 -9.54
C ILE A 158 -14.86 -2.25 -9.58
N VAL A 159 -14.65 -1.68 -10.76
CA VAL A 159 -14.42 -0.24 -10.93
C VAL A 159 -15.62 0.57 -10.44
N ASP A 160 -16.84 0.19 -10.84
CA ASP A 160 -18.07 0.83 -10.32
C ASP A 160 -18.12 0.75 -8.80
N TYR A 161 -17.91 -0.43 -8.21
CA TYR A 161 -17.90 -0.60 -6.77
C TYR A 161 -16.85 0.27 -6.05
N LEU A 162 -15.63 0.36 -6.57
CA LEU A 162 -14.57 1.17 -5.97
C LEU A 162 -14.86 2.68 -6.07
N MET A 163 -15.36 3.13 -7.23
CA MET A 163 -15.63 4.54 -7.47
C MET A 163 -16.91 5.02 -6.77
N THR A 164 -18.02 4.28 -6.89
CA THR A 164 -19.34 4.71 -6.39
C THR A 164 -19.63 4.18 -5.00
N GLY A 165 -19.22 2.94 -4.70
CA GLY A 165 -19.42 2.30 -3.40
C GLY A 165 -18.39 2.73 -2.36
N CYS A 166 -17.11 2.75 -2.72
CA CYS A 166 -16.01 3.11 -1.81
C CYS A 166 -15.57 4.59 -1.91
N GLY A 167 -15.94 5.30 -2.98
CA GLY A 167 -15.55 6.70 -3.19
C GLY A 167 -14.06 6.89 -3.48
N LEU A 168 -13.41 5.91 -4.13
CA LEU A 168 -11.98 5.92 -4.41
C LEU A 168 -11.67 6.34 -5.85
N HIS A 169 -10.61 7.14 -6.02
CA HIS A 169 -10.06 7.48 -7.32
C HIS A 169 -9.35 6.25 -7.91
N THR A 170 -9.96 5.63 -8.92
CA THR A 170 -9.55 4.30 -9.39
C THR A 170 -8.71 4.36 -10.67
N VAL A 171 -7.53 3.76 -10.63
CA VAL A 171 -6.65 3.48 -11.77
C VAL A 171 -6.74 1.98 -12.09
N ILE A 172 -6.80 1.61 -13.37
CA ILE A 172 -6.83 0.20 -13.80
C ILE A 172 -5.48 -0.17 -14.39
N LYS A 173 -4.84 -1.20 -13.84
CA LYS A 173 -3.60 -1.79 -14.36
C LYS A 173 -3.94 -3.04 -15.16
N PHE A 174 -4.02 -2.87 -16.48
CA PHE A 174 -4.32 -3.95 -17.43
C PHE A 174 -3.15 -4.91 -17.62
N ASN A 175 -3.46 -6.19 -17.84
CA ASN A 175 -2.49 -7.17 -18.31
C ASN A 175 -2.48 -7.20 -19.85
N PRO A 176 -1.37 -6.86 -20.51
CA PRO A 176 -1.30 -6.75 -21.97
C PRO A 176 -1.48 -8.09 -22.71
N MET A 177 -1.36 -9.23 -22.03
CA MET A 177 -1.50 -10.57 -22.61
C MET A 177 -2.93 -11.13 -22.49
N LEU A 178 -3.84 -10.42 -21.83
CA LEU A 178 -5.21 -10.86 -21.54
C LEU A 178 -6.28 -9.99 -22.21
N LEU A 179 -5.89 -9.17 -23.18
CA LEU A 179 -6.76 -8.38 -24.05
C LEU A 179 -7.02 -9.11 -25.38
#